data_AF-N1UBY6-F1
#
_entry.id   AF-N1UBY6-F1
#
_cell.length_a   1.000
_cell.length_b   1.000
_cell.length_c   1.000
_cell.angle_alpha   90.00
_cell.angle_beta   90.00
_cell.angle_gamma   90.00
#
_symmetry.space_group_name_H-M   'P 1'
#
loop_
_entity.id
_entity.type
_entity.pdbx_description
1 polymer ?
#
loop_
_entity_poly.entity_id
_entity_poly.type
_entity_poly.pdbx_seq_one_letter_code
_entity_poly.pdbx_strand_id
1 'polypeptide(L)'
;MNQTKIIDLPADLVADLSTGRRITTTQEGWFNLVPINEVIFTSVPIDPFSSKENGQYYTNAVGLIGNTEAYGFYPEALLWLPRLQVYGAWDSSHKELYVFPDQTWTSMKANLVPFIEAQWGSYEGKEKIKYSTLKRPGKYPGAFDFISYGISNEAKEIRYNQCLAFLKKHEEAVLRHPKCISLEDAYTAFAKVYYVLGINDSNKENEWKEKCKTIFDYHPENRFHHEKETAAVCSWISADFGIQIFQKFLDKGEKNRNTQAERIYSPPYSMIILRSICKSKNSP
;
A
#
# COMPACT_ATOMS: atom_id res chain seq x y z
N MET A 1 -10.29 -2.30 14.01
CA MET A 1 -11.09 -2.50 12.79
C MET A 1 -11.34 -3.99 12.63
N ASN A 2 -12.59 -4.43 12.75
CA ASN A 2 -12.97 -5.85 12.65
C ASN A 2 -12.65 -6.42 11.26
N GLN A 3 -11.98 -7.57 11.27
CA GLN A 3 -11.76 -8.47 10.12
C GLN A 3 -13.09 -9.08 9.65
N THR A 4 -13.99 -8.26 9.12
CA THR A 4 -15.22 -8.76 8.51
C THR A 4 -15.56 -7.90 7.31
N LYS A 5 -14.78 -8.11 6.26
CA LYS A 5 -15.17 -7.72 4.91
C LYS A 5 -14.48 -8.71 3.96
N ILE A 6 -15.07 -9.90 3.89
CA ILE A 6 -15.08 -10.75 2.68
C ILE A 6 -15.75 -9.88 1.61
N ILE A 7 -15.02 -8.90 1.05
CA ILE A 7 -15.57 -8.03 0.03
C ILE A 7 -15.43 -8.81 -1.26
N ASP A 8 -16.56 -9.39 -1.66
CA ASP A 8 -16.81 -9.72 -3.05
C ASP A 8 -15.82 -10.73 -3.66
N LEU A 9 -15.49 -11.77 -2.89
CA LEU A 9 -14.76 -12.92 -3.43
C LEU A 9 -15.73 -13.84 -4.18
N PRO A 10 -15.35 -14.39 -5.33
CA PRO A 10 -16.17 -15.37 -6.04
C PRO A 10 -16.49 -16.59 -5.17
N ALA A 11 -17.73 -17.06 -5.22
CA ALA A 11 -18.19 -18.16 -4.36
C ALA A 11 -17.41 -19.47 -4.58
N ASP A 12 -16.99 -19.72 -5.83
CA ASP A 12 -16.19 -20.89 -6.18
C ASP A 12 -14.74 -20.81 -5.67
N LEU A 13 -14.18 -19.60 -5.56
CA LEU A 13 -12.91 -19.34 -4.88
C LEU A 13 -13.01 -19.63 -3.38
N VAL A 14 -14.05 -19.07 -2.72
CA VAL A 14 -14.25 -19.25 -1.27
C VAL A 14 -14.41 -20.72 -0.90
N ALA A 15 -15.14 -21.49 -1.71
CA ALA A 15 -15.35 -22.91 -1.47
C ALA A 15 -14.04 -23.73 -1.55
N ASP A 16 -13.12 -23.34 -2.44
CA ASP A 16 -11.88 -24.09 -2.68
C ASP A 16 -10.75 -23.70 -1.71
N LEU A 17 -10.68 -22.44 -1.30
CA LEU A 17 -9.62 -21.92 -0.42
C LEU A 17 -9.83 -22.26 1.07
N SER A 18 -10.67 -23.23 1.42
CA SER A 18 -10.81 -23.65 2.82
C SER A 18 -9.49 -24.20 3.41
N THR A 19 -8.62 -24.75 2.55
CA THR A 19 -7.23 -25.07 2.87
C THR A 19 -6.30 -24.46 1.83
N GLY A 20 -5.17 -23.90 2.27
CA GLY A 20 -4.09 -23.48 1.37
C GLY A 20 -3.42 -24.69 0.72
N ARG A 21 -2.70 -24.47 -0.38
CA ARG A 21 -1.91 -25.53 -1.04
C ARG A 21 -0.66 -25.00 -1.72
N ARG A 22 0.34 -25.87 -1.83
CA ARG A 22 1.55 -25.57 -2.59
C ARG A 22 1.35 -25.84 -4.07
N ILE A 23 1.80 -24.92 -4.90
CA ILE A 23 1.86 -25.00 -6.36
C ILE A 23 3.34 -25.02 -6.74
N THR A 24 3.76 -26.04 -7.46
CA THR A 24 5.14 -26.16 -7.94
C THR A 24 5.20 -25.79 -9.41
N THR A 25 6.11 -24.88 -9.73
CA THR A 25 6.44 -24.47 -11.09
C THR A 25 7.72 -25.16 -11.54
N THR A 26 7.96 -25.18 -12.85
CA THR A 26 9.19 -25.76 -13.41
C THR A 26 10.36 -24.76 -13.40
N GLN A 27 10.09 -23.46 -13.34
CA GLN A 27 11.12 -22.42 -13.49
C GLN A 27 11.46 -21.72 -12.19
N GLU A 28 10.47 -21.34 -11.38
CA GLU A 28 10.62 -20.39 -10.27
C GLU A 28 10.30 -21.03 -8.91
N GLY A 29 10.37 -22.36 -8.84
CA GLY A 29 10.19 -23.10 -7.61
C GLY A 29 8.72 -23.22 -7.19
N TRP A 30 8.43 -23.00 -5.91
CA TRP A 30 7.09 -23.15 -5.35
C TRP A 30 6.41 -21.83 -4.95
N PHE A 31 5.08 -21.84 -5.01
CA PHE A 31 4.17 -20.79 -4.58
C PHE A 31 3.14 -21.40 -3.63
N ASN A 32 2.90 -20.78 -2.47
CA ASN A 32 1.83 -21.24 -1.58
C ASN A 32 0.58 -20.38 -1.77
N LEU A 33 -0.49 -21.04 -2.20
CA LEU A 33 -1.83 -20.51 -2.18
C LEU A 33 -2.31 -20.45 -0.73
N VAL A 34 -2.78 -19.28 -0.30
CA VAL A 34 -3.22 -19.08 1.09
C VAL A 34 -4.61 -19.65 1.34
N PRO A 35 -4.91 -20.11 2.57
CA PRO A 35 -6.28 -20.37 2.96
C PRO A 35 -7.10 -19.08 3.00
N ILE A 36 -8.43 -19.21 2.94
CA ILE A 36 -9.37 -18.09 2.81
C ILE A 36 -9.28 -17.07 3.95
N ASN A 37 -8.90 -17.51 5.16
CA ASN A 37 -8.72 -16.66 6.33
C ASN A 37 -7.39 -15.89 6.33
N GLU A 38 -6.50 -16.17 5.37
CA GLU A 38 -5.19 -15.55 5.22
C GLU A 38 -5.05 -14.79 3.89
N VAL A 39 -6.13 -14.64 3.12
CA VAL A 39 -6.13 -13.82 1.90
C VAL A 39 -5.76 -12.37 2.21
N ILE A 40 -5.02 -11.77 1.29
CA ILE A 40 -4.30 -10.53 1.56
C ILE A 40 -4.94 -9.41 0.76
N PHE A 41 -5.59 -8.47 1.44
CA PHE A 41 -6.07 -7.26 0.77
C PHE A 41 -4.89 -6.31 0.52
N THR A 42 -4.66 -6.00 -0.74
CA THR A 42 -3.54 -5.18 -1.22
C THR A 42 -4.02 -4.17 -2.26
N SER A 43 -3.09 -3.37 -2.78
CA SER A 43 -3.30 -2.47 -3.91
C SER A 43 -2.14 -2.59 -4.87
N VAL A 44 -2.47 -2.74 -6.16
CA VAL A 44 -1.46 -2.89 -7.21
C VAL A 44 -1.23 -1.55 -7.91
N PRO A 45 0.01 -1.03 -7.91
CA PRO A 45 0.37 0.12 -8.72
C PRO A 45 0.56 -0.31 -10.18
N ILE A 46 -0.01 0.47 -11.09
CA ILE A 46 0.03 0.26 -12.54
C ILE A 46 0.64 1.50 -13.16
N ASP A 47 1.68 1.32 -13.96
CA ASP A 47 2.32 2.45 -14.63
C ASP A 47 1.36 3.23 -15.54
N PRO A 48 1.63 4.52 -15.77
CA PRO A 48 0.78 5.36 -16.60
C PRO A 48 0.60 4.75 -17.99
N PHE A 49 -0.62 4.84 -18.52
CA PHE A 49 -0.96 4.29 -19.83
C PHE A 49 -0.43 5.15 -20.99
N SER A 50 0.01 6.37 -20.69
CA SER A 50 0.65 7.29 -21.62
C SER A 50 1.84 8.00 -20.96
N SER A 51 2.90 8.23 -21.73
CA SER A 51 4.05 9.04 -21.31
C SER A 51 3.73 10.51 -20.98
N LYS A 52 2.51 10.98 -21.29
CA LYS A 52 2.04 12.33 -20.94
C LYS A 52 1.39 12.41 -19.57
N GLU A 53 1.05 11.28 -18.96
CA GLU A 53 0.43 11.23 -17.64
C GLU A 53 1.51 11.35 -16.56
N ASN A 54 1.34 12.30 -15.63
CA ASN A 54 2.28 12.52 -14.54
C ASN A 54 1.73 11.95 -13.23
N GLY A 55 1.63 10.62 -13.18
CA GLY A 55 1.11 9.90 -12.03
C GLY A 55 1.03 8.42 -12.31
N GLN A 56 0.43 7.70 -11.37
CA GLN A 56 0.32 6.26 -11.41
C GLN A 56 -1.12 5.83 -11.13
N TYR A 57 -1.54 4.73 -11.75
CA TYR A 57 -2.85 4.15 -11.51
C TYR A 57 -2.78 3.11 -10.40
N TYR A 58 -3.85 2.99 -9.63
CA TYR A 58 -4.00 2.02 -8.55
C TYR A 58 -5.35 1.33 -8.64
N THR A 59 -5.37 0.05 -8.27
CA THR A 59 -6.63 -0.68 -8.01
C THR A 59 -6.44 -1.56 -6.78
N ASN A 60 -7.54 -1.81 -6.07
CA ASN A 60 -7.57 -2.80 -5.00
C ASN A 60 -7.45 -4.21 -5.59
N ALA A 61 -6.79 -5.08 -4.83
CA ALA A 61 -6.65 -6.48 -5.17
C ALA A 61 -6.72 -7.35 -3.92
N VAL A 62 -7.06 -8.61 -4.11
CA VAL A 62 -6.93 -9.66 -3.10
C VAL A 62 -5.87 -10.63 -3.60
N GLY A 63 -4.73 -10.66 -2.91
CA GLY A 63 -3.65 -11.59 -3.17
C GLY A 63 -3.99 -12.99 -2.67
N LEU A 64 -3.80 -13.95 -3.56
CA LEU A 64 -4.10 -15.37 -3.31
C LEU A 64 -2.83 -16.18 -2.99
N ILE A 65 -1.65 -15.61 -3.24
CA ILE A 65 -0.36 -16.20 -2.87
C ILE A 65 0.09 -15.60 -1.54
N GLY A 66 0.70 -16.41 -0.68
CA GLY A 66 1.24 -15.93 0.60
C GLY A 66 2.73 -15.73 0.48
N ASN A 67 3.42 -16.82 0.15
CA ASN A 67 4.85 -16.87 0.01
C ASN A 67 5.29 -17.72 -1.19
N THR A 68 6.49 -17.41 -1.65
CA THR A 68 7.14 -18.01 -2.82
C THR A 68 8.58 -18.37 -2.46
N GLU A 69 9.15 -19.32 -3.20
CA GLU A 69 10.54 -19.71 -3.03
C GLU A 69 11.52 -18.58 -3.38
N ALA A 70 11.31 -17.96 -4.55
CA ALA A 70 12.25 -16.98 -5.09
C ALA A 70 12.09 -15.56 -4.50
N TYR A 71 10.88 -15.16 -4.14
CA TYR A 71 10.57 -13.77 -3.77
C TYR A 71 10.10 -13.59 -2.32
N GLY A 72 9.94 -14.68 -1.56
CA GLY A 72 9.37 -14.62 -0.22
C GLY A 72 7.90 -14.19 -0.26
N PHE A 73 7.52 -13.21 0.55
CA PHE A 73 6.15 -12.70 0.61
C PHE A 73 5.78 -11.94 -0.66
N TYR A 74 4.89 -12.52 -1.47
CA TYR A 74 4.55 -11.97 -2.80
C TYR A 74 3.08 -12.26 -3.19
N PRO A 75 2.12 -11.58 -2.55
CA PRO A 75 0.70 -11.81 -2.77
C PRO A 75 0.20 -11.46 -4.15
N GLU A 76 0.91 -10.60 -4.88
CA GLU A 76 0.49 -10.08 -6.17
C GLU A 76 0.74 -11.02 -7.36
N ALA A 77 1.39 -12.18 -7.12
CA ALA A 77 1.63 -13.19 -8.14
C ALA A 77 0.34 -13.81 -8.72
N LEU A 78 -0.74 -13.84 -7.93
CA LEU A 78 -2.09 -14.21 -8.40
C LEU A 78 -3.14 -13.45 -7.59
N LEU A 79 -4.05 -12.78 -8.30
CA LEU A 79 -4.93 -11.77 -7.75
C LEU A 79 -6.40 -12.02 -8.12
N TRP A 80 -7.30 -11.68 -7.20
CA TRP A 80 -8.66 -11.28 -7.53
C TRP A 80 -8.78 -9.75 -7.50
N LEU A 81 -9.39 -9.15 -8.53
CA LEU A 81 -9.52 -7.71 -8.69
C LEU A 81 -10.99 -7.30 -8.52
N PRO A 82 -11.44 -6.95 -7.29
CA PRO A 82 -12.86 -6.77 -6.99
C PRO A 82 -13.54 -5.66 -7.80
N ARG A 83 -12.84 -4.57 -8.13
CA ARG A 83 -13.45 -3.49 -8.94
C ARG A 83 -13.53 -3.82 -10.43
N LEU A 84 -12.75 -4.80 -10.89
CA LEU A 84 -12.77 -5.26 -12.28
C LEU A 84 -13.58 -6.55 -12.44
N GLN A 85 -13.84 -7.28 -11.34
CA GLN A 85 -14.50 -8.58 -11.32
C GLN A 85 -13.78 -9.63 -12.18
N VAL A 86 -12.44 -9.63 -12.12
CA VAL A 86 -11.59 -10.56 -12.87
C VAL A 86 -10.40 -11.02 -12.04
N TYR A 87 -9.84 -12.17 -12.41
CA TYR A 87 -8.54 -12.60 -11.93
C TYR A 87 -7.41 -11.93 -12.71
N GLY A 88 -6.23 -11.86 -12.11
CA GLY A 88 -5.04 -11.35 -12.78
C GLY A 88 -3.74 -11.75 -12.10
N ALA A 89 -2.63 -11.32 -12.71
CA ALA A 89 -1.28 -11.41 -12.17
C ALA A 89 -0.56 -10.08 -12.43
N TRP A 90 0.25 -9.64 -11.48
CA TRP A 90 0.93 -8.35 -11.55
C TRP A 90 2.44 -8.53 -11.70
N ASP A 91 3.01 -7.84 -12.68
CA ASP A 91 4.45 -7.74 -12.87
C ASP A 91 4.99 -6.60 -12.02
N SER A 92 5.68 -6.92 -10.94
CA SER A 92 6.27 -5.90 -10.07
C SER A 92 7.44 -5.14 -10.68
N SER A 93 8.14 -5.73 -11.67
CA SER A 93 9.32 -5.13 -12.31
C SER A 93 8.92 -4.08 -13.35
N HIS A 94 7.82 -4.33 -14.07
CA HIS A 94 7.30 -3.42 -15.09
C HIS A 94 6.01 -2.71 -14.68
N LYS A 95 5.46 -3.03 -13.50
CA LYS A 95 4.21 -2.50 -12.95
C LYS A 95 3.04 -2.66 -13.93
N GLU A 96 3.02 -3.80 -14.61
CA GLU A 96 1.97 -4.16 -15.55
C GLU A 96 0.98 -5.12 -14.90
N LEU A 97 -0.31 -4.92 -15.16
CA LEU A 97 -1.36 -5.82 -14.70
C LEU A 97 -1.89 -6.65 -15.87
N TYR A 98 -1.74 -7.96 -15.79
CA TYR A 98 -2.33 -8.91 -16.72
C TYR A 98 -3.65 -9.42 -16.13
N VAL A 99 -4.74 -9.27 -16.89
CA VAL A 99 -6.07 -9.73 -16.49
C VAL A 99 -6.48 -10.95 -17.31
N PHE A 100 -7.27 -11.83 -16.69
CA PHE A 100 -7.79 -13.06 -17.28
C PHE A 100 -9.29 -12.92 -17.54
N PRO A 101 -9.70 -12.20 -18.60
CA PRO A 101 -11.12 -12.11 -18.94
C PRO A 101 -11.65 -13.52 -19.24
N ASP A 102 -12.92 -13.75 -18.89
CA ASP A 102 -13.64 -15.00 -19.13
C ASP A 102 -13.15 -16.23 -18.34
N GLN A 103 -12.29 -16.03 -17.32
CA GLN A 103 -11.86 -17.09 -16.41
C GLN A 103 -12.63 -17.03 -15.08
N THR A 104 -12.93 -18.20 -14.52
CA THR A 104 -13.47 -18.37 -13.17
C THR A 104 -12.46 -19.13 -12.31
N TRP A 105 -12.62 -19.13 -10.99
CA TRP A 105 -11.76 -19.96 -10.16
C TRP A 105 -11.86 -21.43 -10.56
N THR A 106 -13.08 -21.89 -10.84
CA THR A 106 -13.36 -23.26 -11.27
C THR A 106 -12.61 -23.64 -12.55
N SER A 107 -12.47 -22.73 -13.52
CA SER A 107 -11.70 -23.01 -14.74
C SER A 107 -10.18 -23.02 -14.48
N MET A 108 -9.70 -22.21 -13.54
CA MET A 108 -8.27 -22.04 -13.26
C MET A 108 -7.69 -23.08 -12.30
N LYS A 109 -8.47 -23.53 -11.30
CA LYS A 109 -7.94 -24.19 -10.10
C LYS A 109 -7.23 -25.54 -10.33
N ALA A 110 -7.53 -26.21 -11.44
CA ALA A 110 -6.89 -27.46 -11.82
C ALA A 110 -5.41 -27.27 -12.18
N ASN A 111 -5.05 -26.11 -12.75
CA ASN A 111 -3.67 -25.76 -13.05
C ASN A 111 -3.48 -24.23 -12.97
N LEU A 112 -2.91 -23.77 -11.85
CA LEU A 112 -2.69 -22.34 -11.59
C LEU A 112 -1.37 -21.82 -12.16
N VAL A 113 -0.46 -22.71 -12.59
CA VAL A 113 0.89 -22.32 -13.06
C VAL A 113 0.82 -21.31 -14.21
N PRO A 114 0.06 -21.54 -15.30
CA PRO A 114 0.02 -20.58 -16.42
C PRO A 114 -0.45 -19.18 -16.03
N PHE A 115 -1.28 -19.08 -14.98
CA PHE A 115 -1.84 -17.81 -14.49
C PHE A 115 -0.85 -17.06 -13.60
N ILE A 116 -0.11 -17.79 -12.75
CA ILE A 116 0.96 -17.22 -11.91
C ILE A 116 2.12 -16.71 -12.78
N GLU A 117 2.54 -17.52 -13.76
CA GLU A 117 3.69 -17.20 -14.62
C GLU A 117 3.36 -16.13 -15.67
N ALA A 118 2.08 -15.81 -15.89
CA ALA A 118 1.66 -14.73 -16.79
C ALA A 118 2.24 -13.36 -16.39
N GLN A 119 2.61 -13.17 -15.13
CA GLN A 119 3.27 -11.94 -14.66
C GLN A 119 4.60 -11.67 -15.37
N TRP A 120 5.26 -12.68 -15.94
CA TRP A 120 6.52 -12.50 -16.68
C TRP A 120 6.30 -12.24 -18.17
N GLY A 121 5.05 -12.02 -18.60
CA GLY A 121 4.70 -11.77 -20.00
C GLY A 121 4.83 -13.00 -20.92
N SER A 122 5.28 -14.15 -20.40
CA SER A 122 5.38 -15.39 -21.17
C SER A 122 5.24 -16.63 -20.28
N TYR A 123 4.40 -17.57 -20.72
CA TYR A 123 4.35 -18.94 -20.20
C TYR A 123 4.95 -19.89 -21.25
N GLU A 124 5.98 -20.66 -20.88
CA GLU A 124 6.68 -21.56 -21.80
C GLU A 124 6.09 -22.98 -21.88
N GLY A 125 5.10 -23.29 -21.03
CA GLY A 125 4.44 -24.59 -21.05
C GLY A 125 3.41 -24.77 -22.18
N LYS A 126 2.86 -25.99 -22.27
CA LYS A 126 1.93 -26.37 -23.34
C LYS A 126 0.54 -25.73 -23.20
N GLU A 127 0.10 -25.46 -21.98
CA GLU A 127 -1.22 -24.90 -21.66
C GLU A 127 -1.21 -23.37 -21.67
N LYS A 128 -1.09 -22.79 -22.88
CA LYS A 128 -1.14 -21.32 -23.02
C LYS A 128 -2.52 -20.79 -22.65
N ILE A 129 -2.54 -19.81 -21.75
CA ILE A 129 -3.76 -19.08 -21.39
C ILE A 129 -3.91 -17.81 -22.21
N LYS A 130 -5.15 -17.36 -22.39
CA LYS A 130 -5.43 -16.02 -22.90
C LYS A 130 -5.40 -15.05 -21.72
N TYR A 131 -4.63 -13.99 -21.86
CA TYR A 131 -4.63 -12.87 -20.93
C TYR A 131 -4.60 -11.56 -21.72
N SER A 132 -4.87 -10.45 -21.04
CA SER A 132 -4.75 -9.11 -21.61
C SER A 132 -3.97 -8.22 -20.67
N THR A 133 -2.91 -7.57 -21.15
CA THR A 133 -2.28 -6.47 -20.42
C THR A 133 -3.26 -5.31 -20.37
N LEU A 134 -3.53 -4.80 -19.18
CA LEU A 134 -4.33 -3.61 -19.02
C LEU A 134 -3.55 -2.39 -19.51
N LYS A 135 -3.99 -1.79 -20.61
CA LYS A 135 -3.30 -0.64 -21.24
C LYS A 135 -4.12 0.65 -21.28
N ARG A 136 -5.38 0.62 -20.81
CA ARG A 136 -6.29 1.78 -20.79
C ARG A 136 -7.30 1.65 -19.66
N PRO A 137 -7.61 2.74 -18.92
CA PRO A 137 -8.55 2.68 -17.81
C PRO A 137 -10.01 2.67 -18.30
N GLY A 138 -10.29 3.22 -19.48
CA GLY A 138 -11.64 3.41 -20.01
C GLY A 138 -12.45 2.13 -20.25
N LYS A 139 -11.81 0.95 -20.23
CA LYS A 139 -12.50 -0.35 -20.29
C LYS A 139 -13.22 -0.69 -18.97
N TYR A 140 -12.74 -0.16 -17.84
CA TYR A 140 -13.30 -0.40 -16.51
C TYR A 140 -13.51 0.95 -15.79
N PRO A 141 -14.60 1.67 -16.12
CA PRO A 141 -14.90 2.95 -15.50
C PRO A 141 -14.98 2.83 -13.98
N GLY A 142 -14.28 3.71 -13.27
CA GLY A 142 -14.29 3.69 -11.81
C GLY A 142 -13.63 2.47 -11.18
N ALA A 143 -12.77 1.73 -11.91
CA ALA A 143 -11.97 0.65 -11.35
C ALA A 143 -10.57 1.09 -10.90
N PHE A 144 -10.12 2.25 -11.35
CA PHE A 144 -8.78 2.76 -11.07
C PHE A 144 -8.81 4.11 -10.38
N ASP A 145 -7.78 4.35 -9.58
CA ASP A 145 -7.46 5.64 -8.98
C ASP A 145 -6.18 6.17 -9.56
N PHE A 146 -6.22 7.38 -10.11
CA PHE A 146 -5.04 8.07 -10.59
C PHE A 146 -4.46 8.95 -9.49
N ILE A 147 -3.22 8.70 -9.11
CA ILE A 147 -2.51 9.44 -8.07
C ILE A 147 -1.29 10.12 -8.69
N SER A 148 -1.21 11.45 -8.57
CA SER A 148 -0.13 12.26 -9.14
C SER A 148 1.19 12.04 -8.41
N TYR A 149 2.30 11.95 -9.16
CA TYR A 149 3.65 11.90 -8.56
C TYR A 149 4.02 13.19 -7.80
N GLY A 150 3.32 14.30 -8.08
CA GLY A 150 3.58 15.61 -7.45
C GLY A 150 2.90 15.84 -6.10
N ILE A 151 2.18 14.85 -5.56
CA ILE A 151 1.29 15.07 -4.39
C ILE A 151 2.01 15.60 -3.15
N SER A 152 3.21 15.08 -2.86
CA SER A 152 4.00 15.51 -1.70
C SER A 152 4.62 16.89 -1.91
N ASN A 153 4.95 17.24 -3.15
CA ASN A 153 5.39 18.59 -3.50
C ASN A 153 4.25 19.61 -3.33
N GLU A 154 3.03 19.26 -3.75
CA GLU A 154 1.83 20.10 -3.53
C GLU A 154 1.60 20.36 -2.02
N ALA A 155 1.84 19.36 -1.17
CA ALA A 155 1.67 19.49 0.28
C ALA A 155 2.82 20.20 1.01
N LYS A 156 4.00 20.33 0.40
CA LYS A 156 5.21 20.83 1.09
C LYS A 156 5.06 22.25 1.62
N GLU A 157 4.42 23.14 0.87
CA GLU A 157 4.23 24.55 1.24
C GLU A 157 2.75 24.91 1.36
N ILE A 158 1.90 23.91 1.64
CA ILE A 158 0.45 24.09 1.66
C ILE A 158 0.03 25.01 2.82
N ARG A 159 -0.85 25.97 2.51
CA ARG A 159 -1.44 26.87 3.50
C ARG A 159 -2.82 26.39 3.93
N TYR A 160 -3.26 26.81 5.11
CA TYR A 160 -4.55 26.43 5.69
C TYR A 160 -5.73 26.57 4.72
N ASN A 161 -5.81 27.70 3.99
CA ASN A 161 -6.89 27.95 3.03
C ASN A 161 -6.85 27.06 1.77
N GLN A 162 -5.78 26.30 1.54
CA GLN A 162 -5.62 25.37 0.42
C GLN A 162 -5.89 23.92 0.83
N CYS A 163 -5.82 23.59 2.12
CA CYS A 163 -5.89 22.22 2.63
C CYS A 163 -7.17 21.49 2.22
N LEU A 164 -8.35 22.13 2.34
CA LEU A 164 -9.61 21.48 1.98
C LEU A 164 -9.72 21.18 0.48
N ALA A 165 -9.19 22.07 -0.37
CA ALA A 165 -9.15 21.86 -1.82
C ALA A 165 -8.20 20.71 -2.19
N PHE A 166 -7.06 20.61 -1.52
CA PHE A 166 -6.12 19.50 -1.66
C PHE A 166 -6.79 18.17 -1.27
N LEU A 167 -7.47 18.10 -0.12
CA LEU A 167 -8.16 16.89 0.32
C LEU A 167 -9.27 16.50 -0.67
N LYS A 168 -10.10 17.45 -1.11
CA LYS A 168 -11.15 17.20 -2.11
C LYS A 168 -10.60 16.60 -3.41
N LYS A 169 -9.40 17.00 -3.82
CA LYS A 169 -8.76 16.54 -5.07
C LYS A 169 -8.20 15.12 -4.95
N HIS A 170 -7.66 14.75 -3.79
CA HIS A 170 -6.77 13.58 -3.69
C HIS A 170 -7.19 12.53 -2.64
N GLU A 171 -7.95 12.91 -1.61
CA GLU A 171 -8.14 12.11 -0.39
C GLU A 171 -8.75 10.75 -0.68
N GLU A 172 -9.87 10.72 -1.38
CA GLU A 172 -10.61 9.49 -1.63
C GLU A 172 -9.78 8.46 -2.43
N ALA A 173 -9.00 8.92 -3.41
CA ALA A 173 -8.16 8.07 -4.25
C ALA A 173 -7.04 7.42 -3.42
N VAL A 174 -6.34 8.19 -2.58
CA VAL A 174 -5.24 7.67 -1.75
C VAL A 174 -5.77 6.77 -0.62
N LEU A 175 -6.85 7.17 0.06
CA LEU A 175 -7.41 6.44 1.20
C LEU A 175 -7.97 5.06 0.82
N ARG A 176 -8.34 4.85 -0.45
CA ARG A 176 -8.76 3.54 -0.94
C ARG A 176 -7.64 2.52 -1.01
N HIS A 177 -6.38 2.93 -0.87
CA HIS A 177 -5.22 2.06 -0.97
C HIS A 177 -4.41 2.09 0.33
N PRO A 178 -4.90 1.53 1.45
CA PRO A 178 -4.12 1.46 2.69
C PRO A 178 -2.90 0.55 2.54
N LYS A 179 -1.82 0.83 3.29
CA LYS A 179 -0.62 -0.02 3.38
C LYS A 179 0.13 -0.24 2.06
N CYS A 180 -0.15 0.55 1.03
CA CYS A 180 0.56 0.47 -0.24
C CYS A 180 1.92 1.19 -0.12
N ILE A 181 3.01 0.43 -0.26
CA ILE A 181 4.38 0.94 -0.07
C ILE A 181 4.68 2.13 -0.99
N SER A 182 4.20 2.11 -2.24
CA SER A 182 4.45 3.19 -3.19
C SER A 182 3.72 4.50 -2.87
N LEU A 183 2.80 4.50 -1.90
CA LEU A 183 2.02 5.67 -1.48
C LEU A 183 2.48 6.28 -0.15
N GLU A 184 3.62 5.85 0.40
CA GLU A 184 4.14 6.37 1.68
C GLU A 184 4.30 7.90 1.69
N ASP A 185 4.85 8.46 0.61
CA ASP A 185 5.03 9.90 0.43
C ASP A 185 3.68 10.64 0.38
N ALA A 186 2.63 10.00 -0.16
CA ALA A 186 1.29 10.54 -0.14
C ALA A 186 0.71 10.50 1.27
N TYR A 187 0.82 9.40 2.02
CA TYR A 187 0.33 9.34 3.40
C TYR A 187 0.98 10.41 4.29
N THR A 188 2.28 10.64 4.11
CA THR A 188 3.00 11.73 4.82
C THR A 188 2.44 13.10 4.45
N ALA A 189 2.21 13.35 3.15
CA ALA A 189 1.61 14.60 2.67
C ALA A 189 0.24 14.86 3.33
N PHE A 190 -0.57 13.82 3.48
CA PHE A 190 -1.88 13.89 4.13
C PHE A 190 -1.79 14.16 5.62
N ALA A 191 -0.89 13.48 6.34
CA ALA A 191 -0.65 13.73 7.76
C ALA A 191 -0.31 15.21 8.00
N LYS A 192 0.50 15.81 7.13
CA LYS A 192 0.82 17.24 7.17
C LYS A 192 -0.40 18.13 6.91
N VAL A 193 -1.21 17.82 5.90
CA VAL A 193 -2.41 18.61 5.56
C VAL A 193 -3.41 18.59 6.71
N TYR A 194 -3.66 17.42 7.29
CA TYR A 194 -4.52 17.26 8.47
C TYR A 194 -3.98 18.00 9.69
N TYR A 195 -2.66 17.95 9.93
CA TYR A 195 -2.00 18.73 10.97
C TYR A 195 -2.25 20.23 10.81
N VAL A 196 -2.02 20.78 9.61
CA VAL A 196 -2.24 22.21 9.33
C VAL A 196 -3.71 22.60 9.56
N LEU A 197 -4.66 21.75 9.16
CA LEU A 197 -6.08 21.97 9.44
C LEU A 197 -6.36 21.99 10.94
N GLY A 198 -5.85 21.00 11.67
CA GLY A 198 -6.11 20.84 13.11
C GLY A 198 -5.56 21.98 13.97
N ILE A 199 -4.34 22.47 13.70
CA ILE A 199 -3.78 23.58 14.49
C ILE A 199 -4.43 24.94 14.20
N ASN A 200 -5.17 25.06 13.09
CA ASN A 200 -5.84 26.30 12.67
C ASN A 200 -7.36 26.26 12.83
N ASP A 201 -7.96 25.10 13.14
CA ASP A 201 -9.39 24.93 13.42
C ASP A 201 -9.60 24.08 14.68
N SER A 202 -9.56 24.75 15.84
CA SER A 202 -9.68 24.12 17.15
C SER A 202 -11.02 23.39 17.35
N ASN A 203 -12.09 23.81 16.66
CA ASN A 203 -13.40 23.17 16.77
C ASN A 203 -13.42 21.76 16.17
N LYS A 204 -12.50 21.47 15.26
CA LYS A 204 -12.38 20.17 14.57
C LYS A 204 -11.07 19.45 14.84
N GLU A 205 -10.26 19.96 15.78
CA GLU A 205 -8.90 19.45 16.03
C GLU A 205 -8.90 17.93 16.27
N ASN A 206 -9.82 17.43 17.10
CA ASN A 206 -9.92 16.00 17.40
C ASN A 206 -10.28 15.15 16.17
N GLU A 207 -11.14 15.65 15.28
CA GLU A 207 -11.46 14.97 14.02
C GLU A 207 -10.19 14.82 13.15
N TRP A 208 -9.41 15.89 13.03
CA TRP A 208 -8.16 15.87 12.27
C TRP A 208 -7.09 14.98 12.90
N LYS A 209 -7.00 14.92 14.24
CA LYS A 209 -6.11 14.00 14.95
C LYS A 209 -6.44 12.54 14.65
N GLU A 210 -7.71 12.16 14.65
CA GLU A 210 -8.13 10.79 14.33
C GLU A 210 -7.84 10.42 12.87
N LYS A 211 -8.03 11.35 11.93
CA LYS A 211 -7.63 11.16 10.53
C LYS A 211 -6.11 10.97 10.38
N CYS A 212 -5.31 11.77 11.09
CA CYS A 212 -3.85 11.58 11.12
C CYS A 212 -3.45 10.21 11.67
N LYS A 213 -4.04 9.76 12.80
CA LYS A 213 -3.76 8.43 13.37
C LYS A 213 -4.03 7.33 12.33
N THR A 214 -5.19 7.40 11.68
CA THR A 214 -5.57 6.46 10.62
C THR A 214 -4.56 6.42 9.48
N ILE A 215 -4.04 7.57 9.05
CA ILE A 215 -3.04 7.62 7.97
C ILE A 215 -1.67 7.06 8.38
N PHE A 216 -1.32 7.16 9.67
CA PHE A 216 -0.12 6.51 10.18
C PHE A 216 -0.26 4.99 10.26
N ASP A 217 -1.46 4.47 10.50
CA ASP A 217 -1.73 3.02 10.39
C ASP A 217 -1.63 2.50 8.94
N TYR A 218 -1.65 3.39 7.95
CA TYR A 218 -1.46 3.04 6.54
C TYR A 218 0.01 3.00 6.14
N HIS A 219 0.93 3.51 6.96
CA HIS A 219 2.35 3.36 6.65
C HIS A 219 2.75 1.88 6.75
N PRO A 220 3.51 1.36 5.78
CA PRO A 220 4.05 0.01 5.86
C PRO A 220 4.86 -0.18 7.14
N GLU A 221 4.78 -1.37 7.74
CA GLU A 221 5.51 -1.67 8.98
C GLU A 221 7.01 -1.40 8.82
N ASN A 222 7.60 -0.74 9.82
CA ASN A 222 9.02 -0.40 9.89
C ASN A 222 9.54 0.60 8.82
N ARG A 223 8.65 1.28 8.09
CA ARG A 223 9.00 2.33 7.12
C ARG A 223 8.42 3.68 7.53
N PHE A 224 9.30 4.66 7.59
CA PHE A 224 9.01 6.05 7.89
C PHE A 224 10.14 6.88 7.27
N HIS A 225 9.99 7.26 6.01
CA HIS A 225 11.02 7.97 5.27
C HIS A 225 11.08 9.48 5.58
N HIS A 226 10.13 10.02 6.37
CA HIS A 226 10.02 11.46 6.71
C HIS A 226 10.00 11.73 8.22
N GLU A 227 10.98 11.20 8.96
CA GLU A 227 10.98 11.13 10.43
C GLU A 227 10.79 12.49 11.13
N LYS A 228 11.43 13.57 10.63
CA LYS A 228 11.35 14.90 11.26
C LYS A 228 9.97 15.54 11.11
N GLU A 229 9.39 15.47 9.91
CA GLU A 229 8.08 16.04 9.62
C GLU A 229 6.99 15.23 10.34
N THR A 230 7.13 13.91 10.30
CA THR A 230 6.26 12.95 10.97
C THR A 230 6.26 13.15 12.49
N ALA A 231 7.41 13.35 13.12
CA ALA A 231 7.48 13.47 14.57
C ALA A 231 6.77 14.71 15.13
N ALA A 232 6.79 15.83 14.40
CA ALA A 232 6.03 17.02 14.78
C ALA A 232 4.52 16.74 14.76
N VAL A 233 4.04 16.06 13.70
CA VAL A 233 2.63 15.67 13.58
C VAL A 233 2.26 14.65 14.66
N CYS A 234 3.07 13.61 14.88
CA CYS A 234 2.82 12.59 15.90
C CYS A 234 2.75 13.18 17.31
N SER A 235 3.62 14.14 17.64
CA SER A 235 3.60 14.83 18.94
C SER A 235 2.35 15.70 19.12
N TRP A 236 1.84 16.29 18.03
CA TRP A 236 0.59 17.04 18.07
C TRP A 236 -0.63 16.13 18.25
N ILE A 237 -0.64 14.94 17.64
CA ILE A 237 -1.70 13.94 17.84
C ILE A 237 -1.83 13.59 19.31
N SER A 238 -0.74 13.14 19.94
CA SER A 238 -0.62 13.02 21.39
C SER A 238 0.83 12.80 21.79
N ALA A 239 1.18 13.18 23.03
CA ALA A 239 2.52 12.94 23.57
C ALA A 239 2.89 11.44 23.55
N ASP A 240 1.95 10.56 23.93
CA ASP A 240 2.18 9.12 23.98
C ASP A 240 2.39 8.51 22.59
N PHE A 241 1.60 8.94 21.59
CA PHE A 241 1.77 8.49 20.22
C PHE A 241 3.12 8.95 19.65
N GLY A 242 3.50 10.21 19.90
CA GLY A 242 4.82 10.74 19.57
C GLY A 242 5.96 9.93 20.19
N ILE A 243 5.84 9.53 21.46
CA ILE A 243 6.84 8.70 22.16
C ILE A 243 6.93 7.30 21.55
N GLN A 244 5.81 6.65 21.24
CA GLN A 244 5.82 5.31 20.64
C GLN A 244 6.50 5.29 19.27
N ILE A 245 6.20 6.26 18.42
CA ILE A 245 6.86 6.39 17.10
C ILE A 245 8.34 6.70 17.27
N PHE A 246 8.69 7.56 18.23
CA PHE A 246 10.08 7.86 18.54
C PHE A 246 10.89 6.63 18.97
N GLN A 247 10.32 5.79 19.85
CA GLN A 247 10.93 4.53 20.28
C GLN A 247 11.17 3.59 19.09
N LYS A 248 10.20 3.46 18.18
CA LYS A 248 10.38 2.66 16.95
C LYS A 248 11.56 3.15 16.10
N PHE A 249 11.81 4.46 16.04
CA PHE A 249 12.99 5.00 15.35
C PHE A 249 14.30 4.67 16.07
N LEU A 250 14.34 4.78 17.39
CA LEU A 250 15.52 4.40 18.18
C LEU A 250 15.87 2.92 17.98
N ASP A 251 14.89 2.03 18.07
CA ASP A 251 15.07 0.58 17.92
C ASP A 251 15.58 0.20 16.52
N LYS A 252 15.10 0.87 15.47
CA LYS A 252 15.60 0.71 14.10
C LYS A 252 17.05 1.18 13.96
N GLY A 253 17.38 2.31 14.59
CA GLY A 253 18.74 2.84 14.62
C GLY A 253 19.74 1.97 15.40
N GLU A 254 19.29 1.20 16.38
CA GLU A 254 20.13 0.21 17.09
C GLU A 254 20.31 -1.08 16.27
N LYS A 255 19.26 -1.59 15.62
CA LYS A 255 19.37 -2.73 14.71
C LYS A 255 20.32 -2.47 13.52
N ASN A 256 20.29 -1.26 12.97
CA ASN A 256 21.21 -0.86 11.90
C ASN A 256 22.66 -0.65 12.40
N ARG A 257 22.84 -0.22 13.65
CA ARG A 257 24.17 -0.12 14.29
C ARG A 257 24.84 -1.47 14.52
N ASN A 258 24.05 -2.53 14.76
CA ASN A 258 24.56 -3.89 14.91
C ASN A 258 24.87 -4.59 13.57
N THR A 259 24.52 -3.99 12.43
CA THR A 259 24.71 -4.56 11.09
C THR A 259 25.69 -3.77 10.21
N GLN A 260 26.03 -2.54 10.55
CA GLN A 260 27.02 -1.72 9.85
C GLN A 260 27.98 -1.02 10.83
N ALA A 261 29.01 -1.74 11.27
CA ALA A 261 30.24 -1.09 11.68
C ALA A 261 30.92 -0.58 10.40
N GLU A 262 30.82 0.74 10.16
CA GLU A 262 31.58 1.62 9.24
C GLU A 262 30.69 2.47 8.32
N ARG A 263 30.24 3.63 8.83
CA ARG A 263 30.37 4.97 8.21
C ARG A 263 29.59 6.04 9.00
N ILE A 264 30.37 6.88 9.70
CA ILE A 264 30.24 8.34 9.94
C ILE A 264 28.81 8.95 10.04
N TYR A 265 28.42 9.26 11.29
CA TYR A 265 27.52 10.32 11.81
C TYR A 265 26.15 10.64 11.16
N SER A 266 25.09 10.62 11.98
CA SER A 266 24.46 11.89 12.44
C SER A 266 23.51 11.71 13.65
N PRO A 267 23.62 12.51 14.74
CA PRO A 267 22.80 12.42 15.96
C PRO A 267 21.69 13.51 16.09
N PRO A 268 21.09 14.12 15.04
CA PRO A 268 20.15 15.24 15.23
C PRO A 268 18.70 14.81 15.50
N TYR A 269 18.32 13.55 15.27
CA TYR A 269 16.91 13.13 15.26
C TYR A 269 16.28 13.03 16.66
N SER A 270 17.02 12.55 17.66
CA SER A 270 16.51 12.36 19.03
C SER A 270 16.15 13.67 19.73
N MET A 271 16.93 14.72 19.51
CA MET A 271 16.70 16.02 20.18
C MET A 271 15.50 16.79 19.64
N ILE A 272 15.17 16.67 18.35
CA ILE A 272 14.02 17.39 17.76
C ILE A 272 12.71 16.80 18.29
N ILE A 273 12.64 15.48 18.38
CA ILE A 273 11.44 14.76 18.81
C ILE A 273 11.18 14.99 20.30
N LEU A 274 12.23 14.91 21.13
CA LEU A 274 12.15 15.26 22.55
C LEU A 274 11.67 16.70 22.78
N ARG A 275 12.16 17.67 21.99
CA ARG A 275 11.70 19.07 22.08
C ARG A 275 10.22 19.24 21.72
N SER A 276 9.72 18.53 20.71
CA SER A 276 8.31 18.56 20.32
C SER A 276 7.40 17.89 21.36
N ILE A 277 7.82 16.75 21.91
CA ILE A 277 7.09 16.05 22.98
C ILE A 277 7.00 16.94 24.23
N CYS A 278 8.09 17.59 24.64
CA CYS A 278 8.07 18.50 25.79
C CYS A 278 7.16 19.72 25.58
N LYS A 279 6.99 20.21 24.35
CA LYS A 279 6.03 21.28 24.04
C LYS A 279 4.57 20.80 24.14
N SER A 280 4.28 19.58 23.71
CA SER A 280 2.93 19.00 23.79
C SER A 280 2.46 18.77 25.24
N LYS A 281 3.37 18.36 26.15
CA LYS A 281 3.07 18.16 27.58
C LYS A 281 2.84 19.45 28.37
N ASN A 282 3.20 20.61 27.80
CA ASN A 282 3.11 21.92 28.44
C ASN A 282 2.01 22.82 27.84
N SER A 283 1.17 22.30 26.93
CA SER A 283 -0.04 23.02 26.48
C SER A 283 -1.21 22.63 27.38
N PRO A 284 -1.95 23.60 27.96
CA PRO A 284 -3.05 23.37 28.89
C PRO A 284 -4.25 22.65 28.25
#